data_AF-A0A3D4XBB1-F1
#
_entry.id   AF-A0A3D4XBB1-F1
#
_cell.length_a   1.000
_cell.length_b   1.000
_cell.length_c   1.000
_cell.angle_alpha   90.00
_cell.angle_beta   90.00
_cell.angle_gamma   90.00
#
_symmetry.space_group_name_H-M   'P 1'
#
loop_
_entity.id
_entity.type
_entity.pdbx_description
1 polymer ?
#
loop_
_entity_poly.entity_id
_entity_poly.type
_entity_poly.pdbx_seq_one_letter_code
_entity_poly.pdbx_strand_id
1 'polypeptide(L)'
;MGSRPCIFLYHSRASDRRDSRICIIHSLKPLFGWLMPHFVGCSQPKASAFIRLWNSPAHGGSCVHGFIDGEDGTVYQTFPWNHRGWHCGSGSKGSGNNTHIGVEMCEPACIKYTSGSNFTCSDTATAKAVAKRTYETAVELFAMLCEKYSLDPLADGVIISHKEGCSRGIASN
;
A
#
# COMPACT_ATOMS: atom_id res chain seq x y z
N MET A 1 -18.47 12.06 16.78
CA MET A 1 -17.67 11.13 17.61
C MET A 1 -18.16 9.72 17.31
N GLY A 2 -17.38 8.90 16.62
CA GLY A 2 -17.80 7.55 16.23
C GLY A 2 -16.59 6.70 15.90
N SER A 3 -16.27 5.80 16.83
CA SER A 3 -15.46 4.56 16.77
C SER A 3 -14.19 4.53 15.92
N ARG A 4 -13.05 4.39 16.62
CA ARG A 4 -11.67 4.36 16.10
C ARG A 4 -11.36 3.00 15.44
N PRO A 5 -10.72 2.94 14.26
CA PRO A 5 -10.27 1.67 13.69
C PRO A 5 -9.08 1.11 14.49
N CYS A 6 -9.17 -0.15 14.89
CA CYS A 6 -8.04 -0.89 15.46
C CYS A 6 -7.12 -1.35 14.33
N ILE A 7 -5.81 -1.13 14.49
CA ILE A 7 -4.77 -1.71 13.66
C ILE A 7 -4.74 -3.21 13.95
N PHE A 8 -4.86 -4.04 12.92
CA PHE A 8 -4.51 -5.45 12.97
C PHE A 8 -3.15 -5.63 12.32
N LEU A 9 -2.07 -5.66 13.11
CA LEU A 9 -0.74 -6.00 12.61
C LEU A 9 -0.68 -7.52 12.40
N TYR A 10 -0.99 -7.97 11.19
CA TYR A 10 -0.60 -9.31 10.77
C TYR A 10 0.85 -9.26 10.27
N HIS A 11 1.76 -9.92 11.01
CA HIS A 11 3.05 -10.33 10.46
C HIS A 11 2.82 -11.64 9.68
N SER A 12 2.50 -11.55 8.39
CA SER A 12 2.47 -12.76 7.57
C SER A 12 3.85 -12.99 6.97
N ARG A 13 4.62 -13.92 7.54
CA ARG A 13 5.43 -14.80 6.67
C ARG A 13 4.42 -15.64 5.88
N ALA A 14 4.65 -15.83 4.59
CA ALA A 14 3.68 -16.32 3.58
C ALA A 14 3.05 -17.72 3.83
N SER A 15 3.05 -18.27 5.04
CA SER A 15 2.65 -19.63 5.34
C SER A 15 1.78 -19.85 6.60
N ASP A 16 1.39 -18.84 7.38
CA ASP A 16 0.60 -19.08 8.61
C ASP A 16 -0.83 -18.54 8.54
N ARG A 17 -1.79 -19.47 8.47
CA ARG A 17 -3.22 -19.23 8.65
C ARG A 17 -3.51 -19.21 10.16
N ARG A 18 -3.81 -18.05 10.76
CA ARG A 18 -4.73 -17.96 11.91
C ARG A 18 -5.21 -16.54 12.20
N ASP A 19 -6.52 -16.48 12.43
CA ASP A 19 -7.45 -15.37 12.68
C ASP A 19 -7.30 -14.76 14.10
N SER A 20 -7.56 -13.45 14.28
CA SER A 20 -8.58 -12.98 15.24
C SER A 20 -8.66 -11.46 15.44
N ARG A 21 -9.89 -10.99 15.25
CA ARG A 21 -10.60 -9.78 15.74
C ARG A 21 -10.92 -8.75 14.66
N ILE A 22 -12.17 -8.32 14.68
CA ILE A 22 -12.89 -7.65 13.60
C ILE A 22 -13.64 -6.50 14.28
N CYS A 23 -13.37 -5.25 13.88
CA CYS A 23 -14.18 -4.09 14.22
C CYS A 23 -14.75 -3.50 12.92
N ILE A 24 -15.98 -3.90 12.61
CA ILE A 24 -16.76 -3.50 11.44
C ILE A 24 -17.45 -2.17 11.75
N ILE A 25 -17.20 -1.15 10.94
CA ILE A 25 -18.17 -0.07 10.74
C ILE A 25 -18.95 -0.42 9.47
N HIS A 26 -20.26 -0.42 9.61
CA HIS A 26 -21.25 -0.98 8.70
C HIS A 26 -21.15 -0.49 7.24
N SER A 27 -21.43 -1.45 6.34
CA SER A 27 -21.87 -1.32 4.96
C SER A 27 -20.82 -0.93 3.92
N LEU A 28 -20.07 -1.90 3.39
CA LEU A 28 -19.50 -1.81 2.05
C LEU A 28 -19.51 -3.19 1.36
N LYS A 29 -20.00 -3.21 0.12
CA LYS A 29 -20.00 -4.36 -0.80
C LYS A 29 -18.57 -4.92 -0.93
N PRO A 30 -18.36 -6.24 -1.12
CA PRO A 30 -17.05 -6.77 -1.46
C PRO A 30 -16.55 -6.07 -2.73
N LEU A 31 -15.44 -5.36 -2.62
CA LEU A 31 -14.79 -4.69 -3.75
C LEU A 31 -13.88 -5.70 -4.42
N PHE A 32 -14.05 -5.90 -5.72
CA PHE A 32 -13.20 -6.76 -6.54
C PHE A 32 -11.80 -6.13 -6.59
N GLY A 33 -10.85 -6.74 -5.88
CA GLY A 33 -9.60 -6.10 -5.44
C GLY A 33 -8.46 -6.22 -6.43
N TRP A 34 -8.44 -5.33 -7.43
CA TRP A 34 -7.23 -5.05 -8.21
C TRP A 34 -6.15 -4.47 -7.30
N LEU A 35 -4.91 -4.33 -7.77
CA LEU A 35 -3.74 -4.04 -6.93
C LEU A 35 -3.08 -2.75 -7.40
N MET A 36 -2.73 -1.90 -6.45
CA MET A 36 -2.02 -0.65 -6.72
C MET A 36 -0.79 -0.57 -5.81
N PRO A 37 0.42 -0.71 -6.36
CA PRO A 37 1.63 -0.42 -5.61
C PRO A 37 1.86 1.09 -5.57
N HIS A 38 2.30 1.53 -4.40
CA HIS A 38 2.69 2.89 -4.10
C HIS A 38 4.10 2.90 -3.55
N PHE A 39 4.70 4.08 -3.52
CA PHE A 39 5.85 4.35 -2.67
C PHE A 39 5.46 5.44 -1.69
N VAL A 40 6.05 5.37 -0.49
CA VAL A 40 5.72 6.28 0.62
C VAL A 40 6.03 7.75 0.33
N GLY A 41 6.76 8.07 -0.74
CA GLY A 41 7.00 9.43 -1.21
C GLY A 41 7.89 10.25 -0.28
N CYS A 42 8.71 9.58 0.54
CA CYS A 42 9.64 10.22 1.44
C CYS A 42 10.76 9.26 1.85
N SER A 43 11.91 9.82 2.22
CA SER A 43 13.12 9.08 2.64
C SER A 43 12.93 8.40 4.00
N GLN A 44 12.14 7.33 4.03
CA GLN A 44 11.78 6.60 5.23
C GLN A 44 11.70 5.10 4.94
N PRO A 45 12.70 4.31 5.36
CA PRO A 45 12.74 2.88 5.10
C PRO A 45 11.86 2.08 6.07
N LYS A 46 11.51 2.61 7.24
CA LYS A 46 10.79 1.84 8.26
C LYS A 46 9.28 1.98 8.12
N ALA A 47 8.58 0.87 7.91
CA ALA A 47 7.12 0.82 7.92
C ALA A 47 6.55 1.27 9.28
N SER A 48 7.25 0.93 10.37
CA SER A 48 6.86 1.31 11.73
C SER A 48 6.73 2.84 11.94
N ALA A 49 7.45 3.66 11.17
CA ALA A 49 7.33 5.11 11.21
C ALA A 49 5.93 5.59 10.82
N PHE A 50 5.29 4.91 9.86
CA PHE A 50 3.94 5.21 9.39
C PHE A 50 2.88 4.54 10.28
N ILE A 51 3.07 3.25 10.58
CA ILE A 51 2.13 2.44 11.36
C ILE A 51 1.89 3.04 12.75
N ARG A 52 2.93 3.56 13.41
CA ARG A 52 2.82 4.22 14.72
C ARG A 52 1.85 5.40 14.70
N LEU A 53 1.77 6.12 13.57
CA LEU A 53 0.97 7.33 13.43
C LEU A 53 -0.42 7.04 12.88
N TRP A 54 -0.70 5.81 12.47
CA TRP A 54 -1.91 5.42 11.74
C TRP A 54 -3.22 5.78 12.45
N ASN A 55 -3.24 5.68 13.78
CA ASN A 55 -4.42 6.03 14.60
C ASN A 55 -4.47 7.50 15.03
N SER A 56 -3.56 8.35 14.53
CA SER A 56 -3.58 9.78 14.85
C SER A 56 -4.57 10.53 13.95
N PRO A 57 -5.19 11.63 14.44
CA PRO A 57 -6.11 12.44 13.64
C PRO A 57 -5.50 13.00 12.34
N ALA A 58 -4.17 13.10 12.26
CA ALA A 58 -3.44 13.55 11.08
C ALA A 58 -3.63 12.62 9.86
N HIS A 59 -4.04 11.37 10.07
CA HIS A 59 -4.27 10.37 9.03
C HIS A 59 -5.76 10.01 8.85
N GLY A 60 -6.68 10.84 9.34
CA GLY A 60 -8.13 10.59 9.21
C GLY A 60 -8.66 10.56 7.76
N GLY A 61 -7.86 11.00 6.79
CA GLY A 61 -8.20 11.02 5.35
C GLY A 61 -7.39 10.07 4.47
N SER A 62 -6.50 9.26 5.04
CA SER A 62 -5.68 8.31 4.28
C SER A 62 -5.65 6.93 4.93
N CYS A 63 -5.72 5.88 4.12
CA CYS A 63 -5.68 4.49 4.57
C CYS A 63 -5.20 3.56 3.46
N VAL A 64 -4.07 2.88 3.67
CA VAL A 64 -3.53 1.83 2.80
C VAL A 64 -3.71 0.47 3.48
N HIS A 65 -3.71 -0.58 2.67
CA HIS A 65 -3.96 -1.94 3.15
C HIS A 65 -2.72 -2.59 3.75
N GLY A 66 -1.55 -2.21 3.28
CA GLY A 66 -0.31 -2.61 3.92
C GLY A 66 0.88 -1.75 3.54
N PHE A 67 1.95 -1.99 4.27
CA PHE A 67 3.28 -1.44 4.03
C PHE A 67 4.26 -2.58 3.78
N ILE A 68 5.26 -2.32 2.93
CA ILE A 68 6.44 -3.17 2.78
C ILE A 68 7.62 -2.41 3.37
N ASP A 69 8.25 -3.00 4.38
CA ASP A 69 9.39 -2.40 5.06
C ASP A 69 10.63 -2.41 4.17
N GLY A 70 11.30 -1.26 4.11
CA GLY A 70 12.48 -1.04 3.28
C GLY A 70 13.74 -1.63 3.88
N GLU A 71 13.80 -1.92 5.18
CA GLU A 71 14.98 -2.48 5.85
C GLU A 71 15.07 -4.00 5.72
N ASP A 72 13.94 -4.71 5.80
CA ASP A 72 13.93 -6.17 5.81
C ASP A 72 12.90 -6.84 4.88
N GLY A 73 12.04 -6.05 4.23
CA GLY A 73 11.04 -6.58 3.30
C GLY A 73 9.81 -7.17 4.01
N THR A 74 9.63 -6.96 5.31
CA THR A 74 8.44 -7.42 6.04
C THR A 74 7.19 -6.71 5.52
N VAL A 75 6.15 -7.50 5.24
CA VAL A 75 4.81 -6.99 4.93
C VAL A 75 4.04 -6.76 6.22
N TYR A 76 3.57 -5.53 6.42
CA TYR A 76 2.64 -5.17 7.48
C TYR A 76 1.28 -4.91 6.89
N GLN A 77 0.31 -5.79 7.14
CA GLN A 77 -1.08 -5.47 6.86
C GLN A 77 -1.57 -4.44 7.88
N THR A 78 -2.14 -3.33 7.42
CA THR A 78 -2.66 -2.24 8.25
C THR A 78 -4.16 -2.03 8.09
N PHE A 79 -4.75 -2.56 7.01
CA PHE A 79 -6.19 -2.54 6.78
C PHE A 79 -6.62 -3.82 6.05
N PRO A 80 -7.85 -4.34 6.28
CA PRO A 80 -8.30 -5.56 5.63
C PRO A 80 -8.32 -5.44 4.09
N TRP A 81 -7.71 -6.40 3.39
CA TRP A 81 -7.58 -6.42 1.93
C TRP A 81 -8.91 -6.28 1.16
N ASN A 82 -10.02 -6.70 1.76
CA ASN A 82 -11.35 -6.69 1.16
C ASN A 82 -12.21 -5.48 1.58
N HIS A 83 -11.59 -4.44 2.14
CA HIS A 83 -12.27 -3.20 2.53
C HIS A 83 -11.79 -2.04 1.66
N ARG A 84 -12.59 -0.97 1.59
CA ARG A 84 -12.25 0.22 0.81
C ARG A 84 -11.18 1.06 1.51
N GLY A 85 -9.99 1.17 0.93
CA GLY A 85 -8.95 2.09 1.39
C GLY A 85 -9.20 3.57 1.01
N TRP A 86 -8.25 4.43 1.36
CA TRP A 86 -8.13 5.83 0.93
C TRP A 86 -6.65 6.11 0.61
N HIS A 87 -6.18 5.59 -0.52
CA HIS A 87 -4.75 5.57 -0.87
C HIS A 87 -4.39 6.34 -2.15
N CYS A 88 -5.35 6.52 -3.08
CA CYS A 88 -5.05 7.09 -4.41
C CYS A 88 -5.88 8.32 -4.81
N GLY A 89 -6.69 8.87 -3.89
CA GLY A 89 -7.59 10.00 -4.21
C GLY A 89 -8.61 9.68 -5.31
N SER A 90 -9.05 10.69 -6.06
CA SER A 90 -10.03 10.57 -7.15
C SER A 90 -9.57 11.33 -8.38
N GLY A 91 -9.86 10.79 -9.57
CA GLY A 91 -9.69 11.48 -10.85
C GLY A 91 -11.02 11.70 -11.57
N SER A 92 -10.94 12.09 -12.85
CA SER A 92 -12.11 12.43 -13.69
C SER A 92 -13.05 11.26 -13.99
N LYS A 93 -12.62 10.01 -13.77
CA LYS A 93 -13.39 8.77 -13.99
C LYS A 93 -13.68 8.01 -12.70
N GLY A 94 -13.50 8.63 -11.54
CA GLY A 94 -13.78 8.03 -10.24
C GLY A 94 -12.51 7.79 -9.42
N SER A 95 -12.54 6.76 -8.58
CA SER A 95 -11.49 6.54 -7.58
C SER A 95 -11.11 5.06 -7.50
N GLY A 96 -9.81 4.79 -7.64
CA GLY A 96 -9.18 3.49 -7.46
C GLY A 96 -9.32 2.99 -6.02
N ASN A 97 -9.65 3.85 -5.06
CA ASN A 97 -10.02 3.44 -3.71
C ASN A 97 -11.23 2.47 -3.72
N ASN A 98 -12.08 2.54 -4.75
CA ASN A 98 -13.24 1.68 -4.93
C ASN A 98 -12.92 0.38 -5.68
N THR A 99 -11.68 0.11 -6.04
CA THR A 99 -11.35 -1.04 -6.90
C THR A 99 -10.01 -1.67 -6.57
N HIS A 100 -9.10 -0.93 -5.93
CA HIS A 100 -7.72 -1.33 -5.75
C HIS A 100 -7.33 -1.45 -4.28
N ILE A 101 -6.57 -2.49 -3.99
CA ILE A 101 -5.78 -2.67 -2.80
C ILE A 101 -4.50 -1.84 -2.96
N GLY A 102 -4.41 -0.72 -2.24
CA GLY A 102 -3.20 0.09 -2.14
C GLY A 102 -2.20 -0.47 -1.12
N VAL A 103 -0.95 -0.66 -1.55
CA VAL A 103 0.19 -1.06 -0.71
C VAL A 103 1.35 -0.09 -0.89
N GLU A 104 1.90 0.39 0.22
CA GLU A 104 3.01 1.36 0.24
C GLU A 104 4.35 0.66 0.41
N MET A 105 5.27 0.89 -0.53
CA MET A 105 6.65 0.43 -0.45
C MET A 105 7.52 1.50 0.22
N CYS A 106 8.18 1.16 1.32
CA CYS A 106 9.08 2.10 1.99
C CYS A 106 10.33 2.37 1.15
N GLU A 107 10.85 3.58 1.26
CA GLU A 107 11.93 4.09 0.40
C GLU A 107 13.26 4.21 1.16
N PRO A 108 14.40 4.17 0.47
CA PRO A 108 15.71 4.25 1.13
C PRO A 108 15.94 5.58 1.87
N ALA A 109 16.64 5.53 3.01
CA ALA A 109 17.01 6.74 3.77
C ALA A 109 18.04 7.66 3.05
N CYS A 110 18.70 7.15 2.01
CA CYS A 110 19.75 7.88 1.28
C CYS A 110 19.24 8.69 0.08
N ILE A 111 17.92 8.84 -0.08
CA ILE A 111 17.35 9.79 -1.05
C ILE A 111 16.87 11.07 -0.36
N LYS A 112 16.82 12.16 -1.12
CA LYS A 112 16.24 13.43 -0.69
C LYS A 112 15.42 14.03 -1.82
N TYR A 113 14.11 14.11 -1.64
CA TYR A 113 13.22 14.77 -2.59
C TYR A 113 13.58 16.24 -2.76
N THR A 114 13.54 16.70 -4.00
CA THR A 114 13.81 18.09 -4.38
C THR A 114 12.54 18.77 -4.86
N SER A 115 11.78 18.14 -5.76
CA SER A 115 10.50 18.63 -6.26
C SER A 115 9.72 17.52 -6.95
N GLY A 116 8.43 17.37 -6.60
CA GLY A 116 7.58 16.29 -7.09
C GLY A 116 8.25 14.93 -6.86
N SER A 117 8.33 14.11 -7.90
CA SER A 117 9.01 12.81 -7.85
C SER A 117 10.53 12.88 -8.10
N ASN A 118 11.13 14.07 -8.20
CA ASN A 118 12.58 14.22 -8.35
C ASN A 118 13.28 14.16 -6.99
N PHE A 119 14.43 13.50 -6.95
CA PHE A 119 15.25 13.37 -5.75
C PHE A 119 16.74 13.29 -6.09
N THR A 120 17.58 13.62 -5.12
CA THR A 120 19.00 13.26 -5.12
C THR A 120 19.23 11.98 -4.33
N CYS A 121 20.33 11.28 -4.58
CA CYS A 121 20.70 10.04 -3.88
C CYS A 121 22.16 10.11 -3.46
N SER A 122 22.44 9.99 -2.16
CA SER A 122 23.80 10.04 -1.61
C SER A 122 24.51 8.68 -1.67
N ASP A 123 23.75 7.58 -1.74
CA ASP A 123 24.28 6.22 -1.85
C ASP A 123 23.38 5.38 -2.77
N THR A 124 23.81 5.27 -4.03
CA THR A 124 23.06 4.54 -5.06
C THR A 124 23.03 3.03 -4.83
N ALA A 125 24.08 2.45 -4.22
CA ALA A 125 24.13 1.01 -3.99
C ALA A 125 23.09 0.62 -2.94
N THR A 126 23.05 1.34 -1.82
CA THR A 126 22.04 1.14 -0.77
C THR A 126 20.63 1.42 -1.29
N ALA A 127 20.43 2.49 -2.06
CA ALA A 127 19.11 2.79 -2.64
C ALA A 127 18.59 1.67 -3.54
N LYS A 128 19.44 1.12 -4.41
CA LYS A 128 19.09 -0.02 -5.28
C LYS A 128 18.78 -1.28 -4.48
N ALA A 129 19.51 -1.53 -3.39
CA ALA A 129 19.26 -2.69 -2.53
C ALA A 129 17.88 -2.61 -1.85
N VAL A 130 17.51 -1.44 -1.31
CA VAL A 130 16.19 -1.21 -0.71
C VAL A 130 15.09 -1.33 -1.76
N ALA A 131 15.24 -0.67 -2.92
CA ALA A 131 14.26 -0.72 -4.00
C ALA A 131 14.05 -2.15 -4.53
N LYS A 132 15.13 -2.93 -4.71
CA LYS A 132 15.04 -4.33 -5.13
C LYS A 132 14.29 -5.17 -4.09
N ARG A 133 14.64 -5.02 -2.81
CA ARG A 133 14.01 -5.76 -1.71
C ARG A 133 12.51 -5.52 -1.66
N THR A 134 12.09 -4.26 -1.63
CA THR A 134 10.66 -3.94 -1.55
C THR A 134 9.91 -4.38 -2.81
N TYR A 135 10.55 -4.28 -3.99
CA TYR A 135 9.98 -4.74 -5.25
C TYR A 135 9.75 -6.26 -5.25
N GLU A 136 10.74 -7.06 -4.83
CA GLU A 136 10.62 -8.52 -4.75
C GLU A 136 9.51 -8.93 -3.77
N THR A 137 9.45 -8.31 -2.60
CA THR A 137 8.33 -8.52 -1.65
C THR A 137 6.99 -8.14 -2.28
N ALA A 138 6.91 -7.02 -3.01
CA ALA A 138 5.66 -6.59 -3.65
C ALA A 138 5.18 -7.59 -4.69
N VAL A 139 6.09 -8.17 -5.48
CA VAL A 139 5.79 -9.23 -6.44
C VAL A 139 5.19 -10.45 -5.74
N GLU A 140 5.81 -10.92 -4.66
CA GLU A 140 5.30 -12.08 -3.89
C GLU A 140 3.94 -11.80 -3.26
N LEU A 141 3.77 -10.63 -2.63
CA LEU A 141 2.52 -10.20 -2.03
C LEU A 141 1.40 -10.12 -3.08
N PHE A 142 1.69 -9.54 -4.25
CA PHE A 142 0.69 -9.33 -5.29
C PHE A 142 0.33 -10.65 -5.98
N ALA A 143 1.29 -11.56 -6.17
CA ALA A 143 1.00 -12.92 -6.62
C ALA A 143 0.04 -13.64 -5.65
N MET A 144 0.30 -13.56 -4.34
CA MET A 144 -0.59 -14.14 -3.32
C MET A 144 -1.99 -13.50 -3.35
N LEU A 145 -2.09 -12.18 -3.50
CA LEU A 145 -3.38 -11.49 -3.60
C LEU A 145 -4.13 -11.83 -4.89
N CYS A 146 -3.43 -11.96 -6.02
CA CYS A 146 -4.00 -12.43 -7.28
C CYS A 146 -4.57 -13.83 -7.13
N GLU A 147 -3.84 -14.77 -6.52
CA GLU A 147 -4.35 -16.12 -6.24
C GLU A 147 -5.59 -16.06 -5.34
N LYS A 148 -5.49 -15.33 -4.22
CA LYS A 148 -6.56 -15.18 -3.21
C LYS A 148 -7.86 -14.64 -3.79
N TYR A 149 -7.78 -13.71 -4.74
CA TYR A 149 -8.93 -13.06 -5.36
C TYR A 149 -9.21 -13.55 -6.79
N SER A 150 -8.53 -14.61 -7.24
CA SER A 150 -8.66 -15.19 -8.58
C SER A 150 -8.52 -14.15 -9.70
N LEU A 151 -7.49 -13.30 -9.58
CA LEU A 151 -7.16 -12.26 -10.56
C LEU A 151 -6.14 -12.79 -11.56
N ASP A 152 -6.28 -12.40 -12.82
CA ASP A 152 -5.20 -12.56 -13.80
C ASP A 152 -4.19 -11.41 -13.62
N PRO A 153 -2.96 -11.67 -13.13
CA PRO A 153 -1.97 -10.62 -12.89
C PRO A 153 -1.52 -9.92 -14.18
N LEU A 154 -1.78 -10.48 -15.36
CA LEU A 154 -1.43 -9.90 -16.65
C LEU A 154 -2.58 -9.12 -17.30
N ALA A 155 -3.79 -9.19 -16.74
CA ALA A 155 -4.94 -8.49 -17.29
C ALA A 155 -4.87 -6.97 -17.05
N ASP A 156 -5.34 -6.22 -18.02
CA ASP A 156 -5.30 -4.75 -17.99
C ASP A 156 -6.03 -4.18 -16.76
N GLY A 157 -5.36 -3.30 -16.03
CA GLY A 157 -5.92 -2.64 -14.86
C GLY A 157 -5.85 -3.43 -13.55
N VAL A 158 -5.52 -4.73 -13.60
CA VAL A 158 -5.42 -5.58 -12.40
C VAL A 158 -4.25 -5.17 -11.52
N ILE A 159 -3.07 -4.89 -12.08
CA ILE A 159 -1.95 -4.34 -11.34
C ILE A 159 -1.52 -3.05 -12.04
N ILE A 160 -1.71 -1.91 -11.39
CA ILE A 160 -1.34 -0.60 -11.95
C ILE A 160 -0.71 0.27 -10.87
N SER A 161 0.33 1.01 -11.20
CA SER A 161 0.88 2.05 -10.33
C SER A 161 -0.13 3.19 -10.11
N HIS A 162 0.08 3.97 -9.04
CA HIS A 162 -0.66 5.21 -8.82
C HIS A 162 -0.57 6.16 -10.03
N LYS A 163 0.59 6.26 -10.68
CA LYS A 163 0.78 7.07 -11.89
C LYS A 163 -0.12 6.61 -13.04
N GLU A 164 -0.19 5.31 -13.30
CA GLU A 164 -1.08 4.74 -14.32
C GLU A 164 -2.56 4.94 -13.95
N GLY A 165 -2.91 4.80 -12.67
CA GLY A 165 -4.24 5.14 -12.16
C GLY A 165 -4.61 6.60 -12.45
N CYS A 166 -3.67 7.53 -12.28
CA CYS A 166 -3.86 8.94 -12.60
C CYS A 166 -4.07 9.14 -14.10
N SER A 167 -3.25 8.54 -14.95
CA SER A 167 -3.41 8.59 -16.41
C SER A 167 -4.75 7.99 -16.88
N ARG A 168 -5.27 7.00 -16.15
CA ARG A 168 -6.60 6.39 -16.39
C ARG A 168 -7.75 7.23 -15.83
N GLY A 169 -7.49 8.27 -15.05
CA GLY A 169 -8.49 9.13 -14.43
C GLY A 169 -9.16 8.53 -13.19
N ILE A 170 -8.56 7.49 -12.59
CA ILE A 170 -9.08 6.84 -11.37
C ILE A 170 -8.23 7.14 -10.13
N ALA A 171 -7.16 7.93 -10.26
CA ALA A 171 -6.38 8.39 -9.13
C ALA A 171 -6.02 9.87 -9.31
N SER A 172 -5.63 10.52 -8.22
CA SER A 172 -5.16 11.91 -8.23
C SER A 172 -3.64 11.95 -8.27
N ASN A 173 -3.07 12.84 -9.09
CA ASN A 173 -1.73 13.44 -8.91
C ASN A 173 -1.66 14.72 -9.73
#